data_AF-A0A960ZW51-F1
#
_entry.id   AF-A0A960ZW51-F1
#
_cell.length_a   1.000
_cell.length_b   1.000
_cell.length_c   1.000
_cell.angle_alpha   90.00
_cell.angle_beta   90.00
_cell.angle_gamma   90.00
#
_symmetry.space_group_name_H-M   'P 1'
#
loop_
_entity.id
_entity.type
_entity.pdbx_description
1 polymer ?
#
loop_
_entity_poly.entity_id
_entity_poly.type
_entity_poly.pdbx_seq_one_letter_code
_entity_poly.pdbx_strand_id
1 'polypeptide(L)'
;MTTVRPITTGRKFHWFGYYDKLQFDPTSSYVLGMAVNFEHRSPRPDDVIEIGMVDLHDGDRWIPLGESCAWGWQQGCMLQWIPGSASEVIWNDRQGDRFVSHMLDVQTGDRRTLDYPIYTIAPNGRTAIGTDFRRINHMRPGYGYAGIPDPNHDVLAPVDTGIYSVDLSTGEAEHLIT
;
A
#
# COMPACT_ATOMS: atom_id res chain seq x y z
N MET A 1 22.86 20.05 -16.75
CA MET A 1 22.46 18.63 -16.75
C MET A 1 22.01 18.28 -15.35
N THR A 2 20.81 17.72 -15.19
CA THR A 2 20.35 17.22 -13.89
C THR A 2 21.13 15.95 -13.57
N THR A 3 21.82 15.91 -12.44
CA THR A 3 22.52 14.72 -11.95
C THR A 3 21.49 13.73 -11.41
N VAL A 4 21.49 12.51 -11.92
CA VAL A 4 20.68 11.40 -11.40
C VAL A 4 21.61 10.45 -10.63
N ARG A 5 21.19 10.02 -9.44
CA ARG A 5 21.90 9.02 -8.62
C ARG A 5 20.93 7.98 -8.09
N PRO A 6 21.33 6.71 -7.93
CA PRO A 6 20.54 5.71 -7.21
C PRO A 6 20.49 6.05 -5.71
N ILE A 7 19.40 5.66 -5.06
CA ILE A 7 19.18 5.78 -3.59
C ILE A 7 18.92 4.42 -2.93
N THR A 8 19.02 3.33 -3.69
CA THR A 8 18.91 1.96 -3.18
C THR A 8 20.05 1.13 -3.75
N THR A 9 20.46 0.10 -3.00
CA THR A 9 21.54 -0.81 -3.39
C THR A 9 21.17 -2.25 -3.04
N GLY A 10 22.01 -3.22 -3.41
CA GLY A 10 21.79 -4.64 -3.10
C GLY A 10 21.13 -5.42 -4.23
N ARG A 11 20.69 -6.65 -3.91
CA ARG A 11 20.20 -7.61 -4.91
C ARG A 11 18.68 -7.59 -5.12
N LYS A 12 17.93 -6.91 -4.25
CA LYS A 12 16.47 -6.79 -4.36
C LYS A 12 16.09 -5.74 -5.41
N PHE A 13 14.93 -5.94 -6.02
CA PHE A 13 14.30 -4.97 -6.92
C PHE A 13 13.51 -3.98 -6.07
N HIS A 14 13.79 -2.68 -6.24
CA HIS A 14 13.18 -1.61 -5.44
C HIS A 14 12.32 -0.68 -6.31
N TRP A 15 11.13 -0.35 -5.83
CA TRP A 15 10.20 0.62 -6.46
C TRP A 15 9.17 1.11 -5.43
N PHE A 16 8.32 2.07 -5.81
CA PHE A 16 7.31 2.65 -4.90
C PHE A 16 5.85 2.46 -5.34
N GLY A 17 5.60 2.15 -6.62
CA GLY A 17 4.25 1.91 -7.14
C GLY A 17 3.66 3.15 -7.79
N TYR A 18 2.38 3.43 -7.51
CA TYR A 18 1.61 4.50 -8.16
C TYR A 18 2.11 5.91 -7.81
N TYR A 19 2.07 6.78 -8.81
CA TYR A 19 2.65 8.13 -8.78
C TYR A 19 1.80 9.16 -8.03
N ASP A 20 0.57 8.85 -7.64
CA ASP A 20 -0.31 9.73 -6.88
C ASP A 20 -0.10 9.62 -5.35
N LYS A 21 0.81 8.74 -4.91
CA LYS A 21 1.06 8.45 -3.50
C LYS A 21 2.16 9.33 -2.93
N LEU A 22 2.02 9.74 -1.67
CA LEU A 22 3.04 10.51 -0.96
C LEU A 22 4.23 9.62 -0.62
N GLN A 23 5.29 9.68 -1.44
CA GLN A 23 6.52 8.90 -1.28
C GLN A 23 7.51 9.50 -0.28
N PHE A 24 7.68 10.82 -0.37
CA PHE A 24 8.59 11.57 0.48
C PHE A 24 7.87 12.00 1.74
N ASP A 25 8.58 11.94 2.86
CA ASP A 25 8.10 12.55 4.08
C ASP A 25 8.07 14.09 3.92
N PRO A 26 7.41 14.83 4.82
CA PRO A 26 7.30 16.29 4.73
C PRO A 26 8.64 17.03 4.67
N THR A 27 9.73 16.47 5.22
CA THR A 27 11.06 17.09 5.18
C THR A 27 11.91 16.62 3.99
N SER A 28 11.42 15.67 3.19
CA SER A 28 12.17 15.03 2.10
C SER A 28 13.49 14.42 2.56
N SER A 29 13.50 13.90 3.78
CA SER A 29 14.61 13.18 4.40
C SER A 29 14.46 11.67 4.22
N TYR A 30 13.23 11.18 4.15
CA TYR A 30 12.89 9.77 3.97
C TYR A 30 12.09 9.55 2.70
N VAL A 31 12.44 8.47 1.98
CA VAL A 31 11.77 8.06 0.75
C VAL A 31 11.22 6.66 0.92
N LEU A 32 9.90 6.51 0.89
CA LEU A 32 9.27 5.20 0.96
C LEU A 32 9.59 4.37 -0.29
N GLY A 33 9.65 3.06 -0.08
CA GLY A 33 9.86 2.10 -1.15
C GLY A 33 9.43 0.70 -0.72
N MET A 34 9.48 -0.19 -1.68
CA MET A 34 9.24 -1.61 -1.51
C MET A 34 10.39 -2.41 -2.12
N ALA A 35 10.59 -3.63 -1.65
CA ALA A 35 11.65 -4.51 -2.12
C ALA A 35 11.20 -5.97 -2.28
N VAL A 36 11.57 -6.61 -3.40
CA VAL A 36 11.35 -8.06 -3.64
C VAL A 36 12.57 -8.73 -4.26
N ASN A 37 12.59 -10.07 -4.24
CA ASN A 37 13.70 -10.87 -4.76
C ASN A 37 13.52 -11.34 -6.22
N PHE A 38 12.43 -10.96 -6.89
CA PHE A 38 12.12 -11.42 -8.24
C PHE A 38 11.50 -10.31 -9.08
N GLU A 39 11.59 -10.44 -10.39
CA GLU A 39 10.82 -9.65 -11.36
C GLU A 39 10.32 -10.60 -12.48
N HIS A 40 9.52 -10.10 -13.42
CA HIS A 40 9.03 -10.83 -14.62
C HIS A 40 7.84 -11.78 -14.46
N ARG A 41 7.08 -11.70 -13.38
CA ARG A 41 5.81 -12.44 -13.24
C ARG A 41 4.86 -11.72 -12.31
N SER A 42 3.56 -11.94 -12.44
CA SER A 42 2.60 -11.43 -11.45
C SER A 42 2.85 -12.04 -10.06
N PRO A 43 2.56 -11.29 -8.98
CA PRO A 43 2.58 -11.83 -7.62
C PRO A 43 1.57 -12.97 -7.46
N ARG A 44 1.96 -13.97 -6.67
CA ARG A 44 1.13 -15.08 -6.19
C ARG A 44 0.65 -14.78 -4.78
N PRO A 45 -0.37 -15.49 -4.28
CA PRO A 45 -0.92 -15.27 -2.94
C PRO A 45 0.10 -15.28 -1.80
N ASP A 46 1.17 -16.05 -1.94
CA ASP A 46 2.23 -16.30 -0.96
C ASP A 46 3.49 -15.44 -1.18
N ASP A 47 3.51 -14.61 -2.22
CA ASP A 47 4.64 -13.71 -2.45
C ASP A 47 4.58 -12.51 -1.50
N VAL A 48 5.66 -12.32 -0.77
CA VAL A 48 5.82 -11.23 0.19
C VAL A 48 6.62 -10.09 -0.43
N ILE A 49 6.11 -8.86 -0.25
CA ILE A 49 6.84 -7.63 -0.52
C ILE A 49 7.33 -7.02 0.79
N GLU A 50 8.60 -6.61 0.84
CA GLU A 50 9.14 -5.86 1.95
C GLU A 50 8.80 -4.38 1.78
N ILE A 51 8.38 -3.74 2.86
CA ILE A 51 8.10 -2.31 2.95
C ILE A 51 9.26 -1.65 3.70
N GLY A 52 9.76 -0.53 3.18
CA GLY A 52 10.83 0.21 3.84
C GLY A 52 10.87 1.67 3.44
N MET A 53 11.85 2.37 4.00
CA MET A 53 12.21 3.72 3.60
C MET A 53 13.72 3.88 3.48
N VAL A 54 14.15 4.78 2.60
CA VAL A 54 15.53 5.20 2.45
C VAL A 54 15.74 6.47 3.27
N ASP A 55 16.75 6.48 4.14
CA ASP A 55 17.25 7.67 4.82
C ASP A 55 18.28 8.39 3.93
N LEU A 56 17.87 9.52 3.34
CA LEU A 56 18.70 10.29 2.40
C LEU A 56 19.85 11.05 3.09
N HIS A 57 19.83 11.17 4.42
CA HIS A 57 20.86 11.86 5.19
C HIS A 57 21.83 10.90 5.89
N ASP A 58 21.50 9.61 5.95
CA ASP A 58 22.36 8.55 6.47
C ASP A 58 22.82 7.60 5.36
N GLY A 59 23.47 8.16 4.34
CA GLY A 59 24.12 7.37 3.28
C GLY A 59 23.17 6.49 2.46
N ASP A 60 21.93 6.94 2.25
CA ASP A 60 20.86 6.19 1.58
C ASP A 60 20.57 4.83 2.26
N ARG A 61 20.66 4.79 3.59
CA ARG A 61 20.39 3.57 4.37
C ARG A 61 18.94 3.14 4.20
N TRP A 62 18.75 1.87 3.87
CA TRP A 62 17.45 1.22 3.85
C TRP A 62 17.00 0.83 5.26
N ILE A 63 15.79 1.22 5.64
CA ILE A 63 15.15 0.95 6.93
C ILE A 63 13.89 0.11 6.68
N PRO A 64 13.88 -1.18 7.06
CA PRO A 64 12.69 -2.02 6.95
C PRO A 64 11.59 -1.55 7.90
N LEU A 65 10.35 -1.50 7.41
CA LEU A 65 9.15 -1.08 8.16
C LEU A 65 8.15 -2.21 8.35
N GLY A 66 8.09 -3.16 7.41
CA GLY A 66 7.15 -4.28 7.47
C GLY A 66 7.13 -5.08 6.18
N GLU A 67 6.08 -5.88 6.04
CA GLU A 67 5.87 -6.74 4.88
C GLU A 67 4.39 -6.69 4.45
N SER A 68 4.11 -7.19 3.25
CA SER A 68 2.74 -7.38 2.75
C SER A 68 2.62 -8.57 1.81
N CYS A 69 1.48 -9.27 1.87
CA CYS A 69 1.04 -10.26 0.87
C CYS A 69 -0.04 -9.69 -0.07
N ALA A 70 -0.39 -8.40 0.06
CA ALA A 70 -1.43 -7.73 -0.72
C ALA A 70 -0.81 -6.65 -1.62
N TRP A 71 -0.24 -7.07 -2.75
CA TRP A 71 0.45 -6.16 -3.66
C TRP A 71 0.34 -6.55 -5.13
N GLY A 72 0.55 -5.55 -6.00
CA GLY A 72 0.71 -5.72 -7.46
C GLY A 72 1.84 -4.83 -7.98
N TRP A 73 2.36 -5.12 -9.17
CA TRP A 73 3.49 -4.35 -9.74
C TRP A 73 3.17 -2.88 -9.97
N GLN A 74 1.94 -2.60 -10.41
CA GLN A 74 1.54 -1.25 -10.75
C GLN A 74 1.22 -0.44 -9.49
N GLN A 75 0.35 -0.97 -8.64
CA GLN A 75 -0.17 -0.23 -7.48
C GLN A 75 0.65 -0.42 -6.20
N GLY A 76 1.59 -1.38 -6.17
CA GLY A 76 2.19 -1.81 -4.92
C GLY A 76 1.12 -2.32 -3.96
N CYS A 77 1.26 -1.94 -2.69
CA CYS A 77 0.28 -2.16 -1.63
C CYS A 77 -0.36 -0.84 -1.14
N MET A 78 -0.49 0.17 -2.01
CA MET A 78 -0.98 1.52 -1.65
C MET A 78 -0.16 2.23 -0.55
N LEU A 79 1.13 1.88 -0.46
CA LEU A 79 2.09 2.48 0.46
C LEU A 79 2.15 4.01 0.28
N GLN A 80 2.01 4.76 1.36
CA GLN A 80 2.16 6.22 1.37
C GLN A 80 2.33 6.77 2.79
N TRP A 81 2.89 7.98 2.90
CA TRP A 81 2.74 8.82 4.09
C TRP A 81 1.29 9.29 4.25
N ILE A 82 0.83 9.42 5.49
CA ILE A 82 -0.50 9.98 5.78
C ILE A 82 -0.44 11.51 5.64
N PRO A 83 -1.31 12.13 4.83
CA PRO A 83 -1.36 13.57 4.69
C PRO A 83 -1.51 14.28 6.04
N GLY A 84 -0.62 15.26 6.29
CA GLY A 84 -0.62 16.02 7.54
C GLY A 84 0.04 15.31 8.74
N SER A 85 0.48 14.06 8.60
CA SER A 85 1.31 13.39 9.59
C SER A 85 2.79 13.67 9.37
N ALA A 86 3.55 13.73 10.46
CA ALA A 86 5.01 13.89 10.43
C ALA A 86 5.75 12.54 10.34
N SER A 87 5.09 11.44 10.72
CA SER A 87 5.74 10.16 11.00
C SER A 87 4.89 8.94 10.62
N GLU A 88 3.61 9.10 10.33
CA GLU A 88 2.76 7.94 10.04
C GLU A 88 2.72 7.59 8.56
N VAL A 89 2.89 6.30 8.29
CA VAL A 89 2.74 5.68 6.98
C VAL A 89 1.62 4.64 7.02
N ILE A 90 1.08 4.32 5.85
CA ILE A 90 0.05 3.30 5.69
C ILE A 90 0.29 2.44 4.45
N TRP A 91 0.00 1.14 4.55
CA TRP A 91 -0.01 0.21 3.43
C TRP A 91 -1.03 -0.91 3.63
N ASN A 92 -1.48 -1.54 2.55
CA ASN A 92 -2.37 -2.68 2.58
C ASN A 92 -1.62 -4.00 2.79
N ASP A 93 -2.26 -4.95 3.46
CA ASP A 93 -1.78 -6.32 3.65
C ASP A 93 -2.95 -7.31 3.60
N ARG A 94 -2.66 -8.61 3.73
CA ARG A 94 -3.62 -9.70 3.84
C ARG A 94 -3.43 -10.42 5.15
N GLN A 95 -4.47 -10.46 5.98
CA GLN A 95 -4.51 -11.27 7.20
C GLN A 95 -5.57 -12.36 7.06
N GLY A 96 -5.14 -13.61 6.89
CA GLY A 96 -6.07 -14.72 6.65
C GLY A 96 -6.87 -14.52 5.35
N ASP A 97 -8.18 -14.38 5.51
CA ASP A 97 -9.19 -14.28 4.44
C ASP A 97 -9.66 -12.86 4.14
N ARG A 98 -8.99 -11.84 4.70
CA ARG A 98 -9.29 -10.42 4.46
C ARG A 98 -8.06 -9.62 4.06
N PHE A 99 -8.29 -8.59 3.27
CA PHE A 99 -7.33 -7.51 3.10
C PHE A 99 -7.53 -6.47 4.20
N VAL A 100 -6.42 -5.94 4.70
CA VAL A 100 -6.36 -4.96 5.79
C VAL A 100 -5.46 -3.80 5.38
N SER A 101 -5.37 -2.77 6.21
CA SER A 101 -4.30 -1.78 6.12
C SER A 101 -3.58 -1.60 7.45
N HIS A 102 -2.27 -1.40 7.40
CA HIS A 102 -1.43 -1.13 8.54
C HIS A 102 -1.03 0.33 8.57
N MET A 103 -1.25 0.96 9.71
CA MET A 103 -0.73 2.28 10.03
C MET A 103 0.44 2.13 10.98
N LEU A 104 1.58 2.75 10.67
CA LEU A 104 2.81 2.67 11.45
C LEU A 104 3.35 4.08 11.64
N ASP A 105 3.65 4.44 12.89
CA ASP A 105 4.50 5.59 13.19
C ASP A 105 5.97 5.16 13.10
N VAL A 106 6.73 5.73 12.16
CA VAL A 106 8.10 5.28 11.87
C VAL A 106 9.13 5.73 12.92
N GLN A 107 8.76 6.62 13.84
CA GLN A 107 9.66 7.12 14.88
C GLN A 107 9.55 6.28 16.16
N THR A 108 8.33 5.89 16.51
CA THR A 108 8.02 5.12 17.71
C THR A 108 7.96 3.62 17.45
N GLY A 109 7.63 3.22 16.22
CA GLY A 109 7.34 1.83 15.87
C GLY A 109 5.91 1.39 16.21
N ASP A 110 5.07 2.30 16.73
CA ASP A 110 3.69 1.98 17.07
C ASP A 110 2.89 1.66 15.80
N ARG A 111 2.26 0.49 15.81
CA ARG A 111 1.48 -0.02 14.68
C ARG A 111 0.06 -0.34 15.09
N ARG A 112 -0.89 0.03 14.24
CA ARG A 112 -2.28 -0.42 14.29
C ARG A 112 -2.75 -0.92 12.94
N THR A 113 -3.78 -1.77 12.95
CA THR A 113 -4.35 -2.39 11.74
C THR A 113 -5.81 -2.01 11.63
N LEU A 114 -6.23 -1.58 10.45
CA LEU A 114 -7.63 -1.38 10.11
C LEU A 114 -8.11 -2.60 9.33
N ASP A 115 -9.30 -3.12 9.65
CA ASP A 115 -9.92 -4.28 9.00
C ASP A 115 -10.40 -4.01 7.55
N TYR A 116 -9.86 -2.96 6.90
CA TYR A 116 -10.21 -2.57 5.54
C TYR A 116 -8.96 -2.09 4.78
N PRO A 117 -8.79 -2.49 3.50
CA PRO A 117 -7.75 -1.93 2.65
C PRO A 117 -8.16 -0.55 2.14
N ILE A 118 -7.17 0.28 1.84
CA ILE A 118 -7.36 1.63 1.29
C ILE A 118 -6.90 1.70 -0.17
N TYR A 119 -7.47 2.62 -0.94
CA TYR A 119 -7.04 2.94 -2.30
C TYR A 119 -6.39 4.34 -2.35
N THR A 120 -6.97 5.32 -1.67
CA THR A 120 -6.42 6.69 -1.57
C THR A 120 -6.87 7.37 -0.28
N ILE A 121 -6.20 8.45 0.12
CA ILE A 121 -6.45 9.17 1.37
C ILE A 121 -6.82 10.62 1.07
N ALA A 122 -7.82 11.14 1.78
CA ALA A 122 -8.21 12.53 1.68
C ALA A 122 -7.08 13.47 2.19
N PRO A 123 -6.96 14.70 1.67
CA PRO A 123 -5.91 15.64 2.08
C PRO A 123 -5.87 15.97 3.58
N ASN A 124 -6.97 15.73 4.30
CA ASN A 124 -7.06 15.95 5.74
C ASN A 124 -6.46 14.79 6.57
N GLY A 125 -6.02 13.70 5.94
CA GLY A 125 -5.40 12.55 6.61
C GLY A 125 -6.35 11.72 7.48
N ARG A 126 -7.66 11.97 7.44
CA ARG A 126 -8.65 11.33 8.33
C ARG A 126 -9.53 10.30 7.64
N THR A 127 -9.80 10.49 6.36
CA THR A 127 -10.69 9.62 5.59
C THR A 127 -9.92 9.00 4.44
N ALA A 128 -10.03 7.70 4.28
CA ALA A 128 -9.57 7.00 3.09
C ALA A 128 -10.75 6.52 2.25
N ILE A 129 -10.49 6.31 0.97
CA ILE A 129 -11.41 5.63 0.07
C ILE A 129 -10.86 4.24 -0.19
N GLY A 130 -11.68 3.22 0.02
CA GLY A 130 -11.40 1.81 -0.27
C GLY A 130 -12.25 1.26 -1.41
N THR A 131 -11.89 0.07 -1.88
CA THR A 131 -12.64 -0.68 -2.90
C THR A 131 -12.28 -2.17 -2.79
N ASP A 132 -13.01 -3.02 -3.51
CA ASP A 132 -12.76 -4.47 -3.48
C ASP A 132 -11.59 -4.86 -4.39
N PHE A 133 -10.42 -5.02 -3.79
CA PHE A 133 -9.20 -5.45 -4.48
C PHE A 133 -9.29 -6.88 -5.05
N ARG A 134 -10.20 -7.73 -4.55
CA ARG A 134 -10.47 -9.06 -5.14
C ARG A 134 -11.11 -8.89 -6.50
N ARG A 135 -12.12 -8.01 -6.57
CA ARG A 135 -12.81 -7.68 -7.81
C ARG A 135 -11.92 -6.96 -8.81
N ILE A 136 -11.08 -6.03 -8.36
CA ILE A 136 -10.06 -5.41 -9.24
C ILE A 136 -9.15 -6.51 -9.79
N ASN A 137 -8.68 -7.43 -8.96
CA ASN A 137 -7.77 -8.48 -9.42
C ASN A 137 -8.43 -9.41 -10.44
N HIS A 138 -9.70 -9.74 -10.21
CA HIS A 138 -10.48 -10.56 -11.14
C HIS A 138 -10.72 -9.82 -12.47
N MET A 139 -11.22 -8.58 -12.42
CA MET A 139 -11.61 -7.83 -13.63
C MET A 139 -10.41 -7.24 -14.39
N ARG A 140 -9.30 -6.96 -13.69
CA ARG A 140 -8.06 -6.36 -14.20
C ARG A 140 -6.84 -6.92 -13.45
N PRO A 141 -6.44 -8.18 -13.73
CA PRO A 141 -5.26 -8.79 -13.10
C PRO A 141 -4.02 -7.90 -13.18
N GLY A 142 -3.30 -7.76 -12.07
CA GLY A 142 -2.12 -6.90 -11.93
C GLY A 142 -2.36 -5.56 -11.24
N TYR A 143 -3.62 -5.11 -11.17
CA TYR A 143 -4.03 -3.94 -10.40
C TYR A 143 -4.67 -4.29 -9.05
N GLY A 144 -5.22 -5.50 -8.89
CA GLY A 144 -5.75 -5.95 -7.61
C GLY A 144 -4.76 -6.81 -6.83
N TYR A 145 -5.26 -7.48 -5.79
CA TYR A 145 -4.45 -8.35 -4.94
C TYR A 145 -4.82 -9.82 -5.12
N ALA A 146 -3.80 -10.67 -5.20
CA ALA A 146 -3.96 -12.11 -5.22
C ALA A 146 -4.29 -12.67 -3.82
N GLY A 147 -4.85 -13.88 -3.78
CA GLY A 147 -4.98 -14.68 -2.55
C GLY A 147 -6.37 -14.77 -1.95
N ILE A 148 -7.30 -13.89 -2.32
CA ILE A 148 -8.71 -14.01 -1.92
C ILE A 148 -9.57 -13.94 -3.19
N PRO A 149 -10.43 -14.94 -3.47
CA PRO A 149 -11.27 -14.95 -4.66
C PRO A 149 -12.36 -13.87 -4.57
N ASP A 150 -12.75 -13.32 -5.73
CA ASP A 150 -13.90 -12.43 -5.85
C ASP A 150 -15.20 -13.23 -5.61
N PRO A 151 -15.98 -12.94 -4.54
CA PRO A 151 -17.25 -13.64 -4.29
C PRO A 151 -18.30 -13.35 -5.37
N ASN A 152 -18.13 -12.27 -6.14
CA ASN A 152 -19.02 -11.81 -7.20
C ASN A 152 -18.48 -12.14 -8.60
N HIS A 153 -17.74 -13.24 -8.75
CA HIS A 153 -17.10 -13.64 -10.01
C HIS A 153 -18.08 -13.64 -11.20
N ASP A 154 -19.27 -14.22 -11.04
CA ASP A 154 -20.23 -14.37 -12.14
C ASP A 154 -21.21 -13.18 -12.28
N VAL A 155 -21.05 -12.14 -11.46
CA VAL A 155 -21.92 -10.96 -11.45
C VAL A 155 -21.14 -9.75 -11.96
N LEU A 156 -21.57 -9.15 -13.07
CA LEU A 156 -20.86 -8.04 -13.70
C LEU A 156 -20.99 -6.70 -12.94
N ALA A 157 -22.12 -6.48 -12.27
CA ALA A 157 -22.40 -5.27 -11.48
C ALA A 157 -23.11 -5.66 -10.16
N PRO A 158 -22.38 -6.32 -9.23
CA PRO A 158 -22.90 -6.74 -7.93
C PRO A 158 -23.20 -5.54 -7.04
N VAL A 159 -24.31 -5.57 -6.30
CA VAL A 159 -24.79 -4.44 -5.45
C VAL A 159 -24.15 -4.35 -4.07
N ASP A 160 -23.37 -5.36 -3.69
CA ASP A 160 -22.75 -5.51 -2.38
C ASP A 160 -21.24 -5.15 -2.39
N THR A 161 -20.76 -4.53 -3.47
CA THR A 161 -19.39 -4.02 -3.56
C THR A 161 -19.33 -2.73 -4.38
N GLY A 162 -18.33 -1.91 -4.09
CA GLY A 162 -18.02 -0.72 -4.89
C GLY A 162 -16.98 0.14 -4.20
N ILE A 163 -17.37 1.35 -3.81
CA ILE A 163 -16.51 2.33 -3.16
C ILE A 163 -16.92 2.48 -1.70
N TYR A 164 -15.92 2.52 -0.82
CA TYR A 164 -16.11 2.64 0.62
C TYR A 164 -15.38 3.87 1.15
N SER A 165 -15.99 4.57 2.11
CA SER A 165 -15.30 5.51 3.00
C SER A 165 -14.71 4.73 4.16
N VAL A 166 -13.49 5.02 4.58
CA VAL A 166 -12.84 4.43 5.76
C VAL A 166 -12.37 5.56 6.66
N ASP A 167 -12.85 5.60 7.90
CA ASP A 167 -12.32 6.51 8.92
C ASP A 167 -11.00 5.96 9.44
N LEU A 168 -9.90 6.68 9.22
CA LEU A 168 -8.57 6.21 9.61
C LEU A 168 -8.40 6.22 11.12
N SER A 169 -9.15 7.00 11.91
CA SER A 169 -9.03 7.01 13.36
C SER A 169 -9.73 5.83 14.02
N THR A 170 -10.91 5.44 13.55
CA THR A 170 -11.70 4.35 14.13
C THR A 170 -11.53 3.02 13.40
N GLY A 171 -11.18 3.06 12.11
CA GLY A 171 -11.17 1.90 11.21
C GLY A 171 -12.55 1.50 10.67
N GLU A 172 -13.60 2.27 10.98
CA GLU A 172 -14.95 2.01 10.46
C GLU A 172 -15.02 2.27 8.96
N ALA A 173 -15.71 1.39 8.24
CA ALA A 173 -15.91 1.48 6.80
C ALA A 173 -17.41 1.61 6.46
N GLU A 174 -17.75 2.57 5.61
CA GLU A 174 -19.11 2.83 5.13
C GLU A 174 -19.17 2.66 3.60
N HIS A 175 -20.15 1.90 3.11
CA HIS A 175 -20.38 1.72 1.68
C HIS A 175 -21.02 2.98 1.09
N LEU A 176 -20.37 3.58 0.07
CA LEU A 176 -20.82 4.82 -0.54
C LEU A 176 -21.65 4.58 -1.81
N ILE A 177 -21.14 3.73 -2.69
CA ILE A 177 -21.74 3.48 -4.01
C ILE A 177 -21.32 2.12 -4.55
N THR A 178 -22.20 1.54 -5.38
CA THR A 178 -21.98 0.34 -6.21
C THR A 178 -21.52 0.73 -7.62
#